data_AF-X1QRK1-F1
#
_entry.id   AF-X1QRK1-F1
#
_cell.length_a   1.000
_cell.length_b   1.000
_cell.length_c   1.000
_cell.angle_alpha   90.00
_cell.angle_beta   90.00
_cell.angle_gamma   90.00
#
_symmetry.space_group_name_H-M   'P 1'
#
loop_
_entity.id
_entity.type
_entity.pdbx_description
1 polymer ?
#
loop_
_entity_poly.entity_id
_entity_poly.type
_entity_poly.pdbx_seq_one_letter_code
_entity_poly.pdbx_strand_id
1 'polypeptide(L)'
;SEDILEKILSLFDGENIHLDSTLQVSFKQKSDKLRNPPGLLGGKQVPNQAQITEAVKKEFKLRGYSQNTRKVYLHHVERYISYFAKDPKELDGKHIRDYVLYLIDKKKVSRSYHDQAVSAIKFLYDCVLNMPRAVGSLPRPRKEKKLPIVLSREDVIRIFESVNNIKHKAILMVAYSAGLRVSEVVKLRVQDIDTKRNMIHIKAAKGRKDRYTVLSEVALKVLREYWKAYQPKNWLFPGPRQNSHLSTQTTKSRASLWTY
;
A
#
# COMPACT_ATOMS: atom_id res chain seq x y z
N SER A 1 -1.58 31.78 -11.90
CA SER A 1 -0.81 31.38 -10.72
C SER A 1 -1.55 31.74 -9.45
N GLU A 2 -2.06 32.98 -9.33
CA GLU A 2 -2.92 33.43 -8.21
C GLU A 2 -4.38 32.96 -8.30
N ASP A 3 -4.97 32.93 -9.50
CA ASP A 3 -6.40 32.56 -9.70
C ASP A 3 -6.73 31.09 -9.34
N ILE A 4 -5.74 30.19 -9.39
CA ILE A 4 -5.89 28.80 -8.90
C ILE A 4 -5.76 28.77 -7.38
N LEU A 5 -4.93 29.65 -6.83
CA LEU A 5 -4.68 29.81 -5.40
C LEU A 5 -5.96 30.30 -4.73
N GLU A 6 -6.59 31.37 -5.20
CA GLU A 6 -7.89 31.84 -4.68
C GLU A 6 -9.00 30.79 -4.78
N LYS A 7 -9.04 30.00 -5.86
CA LYS A 7 -10.05 28.93 -6.05
C LYS A 7 -9.82 27.70 -5.17
N ILE A 8 -8.58 27.40 -4.82
CA ILE A 8 -8.24 26.40 -3.80
C ILE A 8 -8.44 27.01 -2.41
N LEU A 9 -8.26 28.32 -2.26
CA LEU A 9 -8.45 29.06 -1.01
C LEU A 9 -9.95 29.16 -0.63
N SER A 10 -10.85 29.28 -1.60
CA SER A 10 -12.29 29.33 -1.36
C SER A 10 -12.91 27.97 -1.00
N LEU A 11 -12.27 26.85 -1.38
CA LEU A 11 -12.75 25.49 -1.08
C LEU A 11 -12.63 25.09 0.40
N PHE A 12 -11.89 25.84 1.22
CA PHE A 12 -11.68 25.52 2.65
C PHE A 12 -11.92 26.71 3.59
N ASP A 13 -12.57 27.78 3.13
CA ASP A 13 -13.04 28.87 3.99
C ASP A 13 -14.20 28.38 4.86
N GLY A 14 -13.87 27.76 6.00
CA GLY A 14 -14.85 27.25 6.96
C GLY A 14 -14.33 26.29 8.03
N GLU A 15 -13.10 25.77 7.93
CA GLU A 15 -12.55 24.86 8.93
C GLU A 15 -11.40 25.51 9.72
N ASN A 16 -11.67 25.88 10.98
CA ASN A 16 -10.66 26.37 11.91
C ASN A 16 -9.71 25.24 12.30
N ILE A 17 -8.42 25.34 11.92
CA ILE A 17 -7.37 24.42 12.38
C ILE A 17 -6.25 25.26 13.01
N HIS A 18 -6.02 25.05 14.31
CA HIS A 18 -4.92 25.65 15.06
C HIS A 18 -3.57 25.09 14.63
N LEU A 19 -2.61 25.99 14.39
CA LEU A 19 -1.21 25.68 14.05
C LEU A 19 -0.35 25.66 15.32
N ASP A 20 0.53 24.65 15.45
CA ASP A 20 1.58 24.60 16.48
C ASP A 20 2.94 24.88 15.83
N SER A 21 3.66 25.86 16.38
CA SER A 21 4.84 26.53 15.79
C SER A 21 6.17 25.79 15.97
N THR A 22 6.17 24.52 16.38
CA THR A 22 7.40 23.84 16.86
C THR A 22 7.92 22.70 15.98
N LEU A 23 7.37 22.46 14.78
CA LEU A 23 7.69 21.26 14.00
C LEU A 23 8.86 21.44 13.01
N GLN A 24 10.10 21.35 13.50
CA GLN A 24 11.26 20.96 12.69
C GLN A 24 11.56 19.46 12.91
N VAL A 25 11.30 18.61 11.90
CA VAL A 25 11.70 17.19 11.93
C VAL A 25 12.35 16.78 10.62
N SER A 26 13.61 16.35 10.69
CA SER A 26 14.37 15.81 9.55
C SER A 26 14.03 14.34 9.30
N PHE A 27 13.71 13.98 8.05
CA PHE A 27 13.40 12.61 7.63
C PHE A 27 14.57 11.98 6.86
N LYS A 28 15.20 10.95 7.44
CA LYS A 28 16.13 10.07 6.71
C LYS A 28 15.36 9.04 5.88
N GLN A 29 15.50 9.12 4.55
CA GLN A 29 15.02 8.12 3.60
C GLN A 29 15.69 6.76 3.87
N LYS A 30 14.89 5.73 4.21
CA LYS A 30 15.36 4.34 4.25
C LYS A 30 15.12 3.73 2.87
N SER A 31 16.17 3.65 2.08
CA SER A 31 16.18 3.06 0.75
C SER A 31 15.85 1.57 0.77
N ASP A 32 15.24 1.13 -0.33
CA ASP A 32 14.65 -0.17 -0.65
C ASP A 32 15.71 -1.30 -0.75
N LYS A 33 16.46 -1.56 0.33
CA LYS A 33 17.39 -2.69 0.46
C LYS A 33 16.73 -3.88 1.17
N LEU A 34 15.69 -4.45 0.57
CA LEU A 34 15.20 -5.80 0.94
C LEU A 34 14.99 -6.69 -0.30
N ARG A 35 15.69 -6.39 -1.40
CA ARG A 35 15.86 -7.36 -2.50
C ARG A 35 16.88 -8.41 -2.06
N ASN A 36 16.34 -9.58 -1.78
CA ASN A 36 16.97 -10.88 -1.50
C ASN A 36 17.95 -10.96 -0.31
N PRO A 37 17.72 -11.85 0.67
CA PRO A 37 18.79 -12.27 1.55
C PRO A 37 19.75 -13.21 0.78
N PRO A 38 21.07 -13.08 0.98
CA PRO A 38 22.05 -14.08 0.57
C PRO A 38 21.87 -15.35 1.42
N GLY A 39 22.05 -16.51 0.77
CA GLY A 39 22.09 -17.81 1.43
C GLY A 39 20.77 -18.58 1.35
N LEU A 40 20.58 -19.31 0.24
CA LEU A 40 20.02 -20.65 0.32
C LEU A 40 20.92 -21.42 1.31
N LEU A 41 20.48 -21.60 2.55
CA LEU A 41 21.08 -22.60 3.42
C LEU A 41 20.94 -23.92 2.68
N GLY A 42 22.08 -24.51 2.32
CA GLY A 42 22.22 -25.40 1.17
C GLY A 42 21.22 -26.54 1.12
N GLY A 43 20.63 -26.74 -0.06
CA GLY A 43 20.18 -28.02 -0.62
C GLY A 43 19.22 -28.91 0.18
N LYS A 44 18.83 -28.56 1.41
CA LYS A 44 17.92 -29.38 2.22
C LYS A 44 16.50 -29.18 1.68
N GLN A 45 16.04 -30.17 0.94
CA GLN A 45 14.63 -30.25 0.53
C GLN A 45 13.77 -30.25 1.79
N VAL A 46 12.88 -29.28 1.92
CA VAL A 46 11.92 -29.27 2.99
C VAL A 46 10.86 -30.34 2.69
N PRO A 47 10.63 -31.31 3.57
CA PRO A 47 9.58 -32.31 3.38
C PRO A 47 8.22 -31.62 3.16
N ASN A 48 7.43 -32.12 2.20
CA ASN A 48 6.06 -31.67 1.92
C ASN A 48 5.88 -30.18 1.55
N GLN A 49 6.95 -29.44 1.23
CA GLN A 49 6.85 -27.99 0.95
C GLN A 49 5.90 -27.64 -0.19
N ALA A 50 5.90 -28.44 -1.27
CA ALA A 50 5.01 -28.23 -2.41
C ALA A 50 3.54 -28.41 -2.00
N GLN A 51 3.24 -29.45 -1.22
CA GLN A 51 1.89 -29.74 -0.73
C GLN A 51 1.38 -28.66 0.21
N ILE A 52 2.22 -28.19 1.15
CA ILE A 52 1.87 -27.10 2.07
C ILE A 52 1.62 -25.81 1.31
N THR A 53 2.49 -25.49 0.35
CA THR A 53 2.35 -24.30 -0.50
C THR A 53 1.05 -24.33 -1.30
N GLU A 54 0.69 -25.50 -1.82
CA GLU A 54 -0.58 -25.68 -2.53
C GLU A 54 -1.79 -25.55 -1.59
N ALA A 55 -1.73 -26.16 -0.40
CA ALA A 55 -2.78 -26.05 0.62
C ALA A 55 -3.00 -24.59 1.06
N VAL A 56 -1.93 -23.84 1.31
CA VAL A 56 -1.95 -22.40 1.60
C VAL A 56 -2.62 -21.63 0.45
N LYS A 57 -2.27 -21.92 -0.80
CA LYS A 57 -2.87 -21.28 -1.98
C LYS A 57 -4.36 -21.60 -2.11
N LYS A 58 -4.79 -22.84 -1.82
CA LYS A 58 -6.20 -23.26 -1.80
C LYS A 58 -6.97 -22.51 -0.72
N GLU A 59 -6.44 -22.46 0.49
CA GLU A 59 -7.08 -21.78 1.62
C GLU A 59 -7.24 -20.26 1.38
N PHE A 60 -6.24 -19.63 0.75
CA PHE A 60 -6.36 -18.25 0.30
C PHE A 60 -7.44 -18.00 -0.74
N LYS A 61 -7.69 -18.98 -1.62
CA LYS A 61 -8.77 -18.92 -2.61
C LYS A 61 -10.13 -19.01 -1.92
N LEU A 62 -10.31 -20.02 -1.06
CA LEU A 62 -11.55 -20.27 -0.32
C LEU A 62 -11.97 -19.06 0.53
N ARG A 63 -11.03 -18.45 1.25
CA ARG A 63 -11.31 -17.28 2.11
C ARG A 63 -11.36 -15.94 1.38
N GLY A 64 -11.20 -15.93 0.06
CA GLY A 64 -11.36 -14.71 -0.74
C GLY A 64 -10.29 -13.63 -0.54
N TYR A 65 -9.10 -13.97 -0.02
CA TYR A 65 -8.01 -13.00 0.20
C TYR A 65 -7.58 -12.27 -1.08
N SER A 66 -7.13 -11.01 -0.93
CA SER A 66 -6.61 -10.22 -2.06
C SER A 66 -5.32 -10.81 -2.62
N GLN A 67 -5.07 -10.67 -3.92
CA GLN A 67 -3.85 -11.18 -4.56
C GLN A 67 -2.56 -10.66 -3.90
N ASN A 68 -2.56 -9.42 -3.41
CA ASN A 68 -1.42 -8.86 -2.69
C ASN A 68 -1.20 -9.57 -1.34
N THR A 69 -2.27 -9.78 -0.57
CA THR A 69 -2.19 -10.52 0.69
C THR A 69 -1.70 -11.95 0.48
N ARG A 70 -2.21 -12.64 -0.55
CA ARG A 70 -1.76 -13.99 -0.91
C ARG A 70 -0.26 -14.04 -1.17
N LYS A 71 0.27 -13.12 -1.98
CA LYS A 71 1.70 -13.04 -2.29
C LYS A 71 2.55 -12.77 -1.05
N VAL A 72 2.17 -11.78 -0.25
CA VAL A 72 2.90 -11.40 0.96
C VAL A 72 2.92 -12.55 1.96
N TYR A 73 1.76 -13.16 2.24
CA TYR A 73 1.69 -14.23 3.23
C TYR A 73 2.41 -15.49 2.74
N LEU A 74 2.25 -15.86 1.46
CA LEU A 74 2.95 -17.01 0.90
C LEU A 74 4.47 -16.86 1.04
N HIS A 75 4.99 -15.67 0.73
CA HIS A 75 6.42 -15.38 0.87
C HIS A 75 6.92 -15.48 2.32
N HIS A 76 6.12 -15.05 3.30
CA HIS A 76 6.45 -15.22 4.71
C HIS A 76 6.41 -16.68 5.15
N VAL A 77 5.43 -17.45 4.67
CA VAL A 77 5.32 -18.89 4.94
C VAL A 77 6.51 -19.64 4.35
N GLU A 78 6.84 -19.41 3.08
CA GLU A 78 8.00 -20.03 2.43
C GLU A 78 9.30 -19.70 3.17
N ARG A 79 9.51 -18.44 3.55
CA ARG A 79 10.69 -18.04 4.34
C ARG A 79 10.77 -18.70 5.71
N TYR A 80 9.63 -18.88 6.39
CA TYR A 80 9.57 -19.54 7.69
C TYR A 80 9.91 -21.03 7.58
N ILE A 81 9.30 -21.71 6.60
CA ILE A 81 9.54 -23.13 6.33
C ILE A 81 11.01 -23.37 5.95
N SER A 82 11.55 -22.56 5.04
CA SER A 82 12.94 -22.67 4.60
C SER A 82 13.96 -22.36 5.71
N TYR A 83 13.59 -21.59 6.74
CA TYR A 83 14.48 -21.30 7.86
C TYR A 83 14.74 -22.53 8.73
N PHE A 84 13.71 -23.32 9.02
CA PHE A 84 13.85 -24.54 9.83
C PHE A 84 14.21 -25.77 9.01
N ALA A 85 13.88 -25.79 7.72
CA ALA A 85 14.01 -26.95 6.84
C ALA A 85 13.37 -28.23 7.42
N LYS A 86 12.24 -28.07 8.10
CA LYS A 86 11.43 -29.13 8.73
C LYS A 86 9.97 -29.00 8.33
N ASP A 87 9.20 -30.08 8.50
CA ASP A 87 7.75 -29.99 8.36
C ASP A 87 7.20 -29.05 9.46
N PRO A 88 6.40 -28.01 9.11
CA PRO A 88 5.76 -27.13 10.09
C PRO A 88 4.98 -27.86 11.18
N LYS A 89 4.48 -29.07 10.93
CA LYS A 89 3.79 -29.87 11.95
C LYS A 89 4.71 -30.30 13.10
N GLU A 90 6.02 -30.35 12.88
CA GLU A 90 7.02 -30.69 13.90
C GLU A 90 7.49 -29.46 14.70
N LEU A 91 7.09 -28.26 14.28
CA LEU A 91 7.50 -27.01 14.89
C LEU A 91 6.48 -26.58 15.95
N ASP A 92 6.99 -26.18 17.10
CA ASP A 92 6.20 -25.71 18.24
C ASP A 92 6.33 -24.20 18.44
N GLY A 93 5.69 -23.69 19.50
CA GLY A 93 5.72 -22.27 19.84
C GLY A 93 7.11 -21.74 20.16
N LYS A 94 8.07 -22.58 20.57
CA LYS A 94 9.45 -22.15 20.82
C LYS A 94 10.14 -21.81 19.50
N HIS A 95 10.01 -22.70 18.51
CA HIS A 95 10.54 -22.45 17.16
C HIS A 95 9.96 -21.18 16.54
N ILE A 96 8.65 -20.93 16.71
CA ILE A 96 8.05 -19.71 16.17
C ILE A 96 8.62 -18.45 16.85
N ARG A 97 8.83 -18.48 18.18
CA ARG A 97 9.48 -17.37 18.90
C ARG A 97 10.92 -17.15 18.44
N ASP A 98 11.69 -18.23 18.26
CA ASP A 98 13.08 -18.16 17.81
C ASP A 98 13.17 -17.52 16.41
N TYR A 99 12.26 -17.88 15.52
CA TYR A 99 12.19 -17.25 14.19
C TYR A 99 11.85 -15.76 14.28
N VAL A 100 10.90 -15.39 15.13
CA VAL A 100 10.54 -13.97 15.32
C VAL A 100 11.71 -13.18 15.92
N LEU A 101 12.43 -13.74 16.90
CA LEU A 101 13.64 -13.14 17.47
C LEU A 101 14.74 -13.00 16.41
N TYR A 102 14.95 -14.02 15.58
CA TYR A 102 15.87 -13.94 14.44
C TYR A 102 15.51 -12.78 13.48
N LEU A 103 14.23 -12.57 13.19
CA LEU A 103 13.79 -11.45 12.36
C LEU A 103 14.10 -10.09 13.00
N ILE A 104 13.94 -9.98 14.31
CA ILE A 104 14.18 -8.73 15.06
C ILE A 104 15.69 -8.46 15.17
N ASP A 105 16.46 -9.41 15.68
CA ASP A 105 17.84 -9.17 16.10
C ASP A 105 18.82 -9.26 14.93
N LYS A 106 18.66 -10.28 14.08
CA LYS A 106 19.59 -10.53 12.96
C LYS A 106 19.18 -9.80 11.69
N LYS A 107 17.88 -9.82 11.34
CA LYS A 107 17.39 -9.16 10.11
C LYS A 107 16.98 -7.70 10.32
N LYS A 108 16.83 -7.24 11.56
CA LYS A 108 16.45 -5.85 11.90
C LYS A 108 15.25 -5.36 11.08
N VAL A 109 14.25 -6.23 10.96
CA VAL A 109 13.09 -5.98 10.07
C VAL A 109 12.21 -4.84 10.58
N SER A 110 11.46 -4.23 9.66
CA SER A 110 10.48 -3.22 10.04
C SER A 110 9.32 -3.83 10.86
N ARG A 111 8.65 -2.96 11.60
CA ARG A 111 7.50 -3.34 12.40
C ARG A 111 6.35 -3.97 11.61
N SER A 112 6.10 -3.40 10.43
CA SER A 112 5.10 -3.90 9.49
C SER A 112 5.46 -5.29 8.97
N TYR A 113 6.74 -5.52 8.65
CA TYR A 113 7.21 -6.83 8.23
C TYR A 113 7.04 -7.88 9.34
N HIS A 114 7.36 -7.54 10.60
CA HIS A 114 7.14 -8.43 11.74
C HIS A 114 5.66 -8.80 11.90
N ASP A 115 4.74 -7.82 11.91
CA ASP A 115 3.30 -8.10 12.06
C ASP A 115 2.73 -8.95 10.89
N GLN A 116 3.23 -8.73 9.68
CA GLN A 116 2.90 -9.57 8.51
C GLN A 116 3.42 -10.99 8.66
N ALA A 117 4.67 -11.18 9.10
CA ALA A 117 5.26 -12.50 9.33
C ALA A 117 4.47 -13.29 10.39
N VAL A 118 4.18 -12.68 11.54
CA VAL A 118 3.39 -13.31 12.61
C VAL A 118 1.98 -13.65 12.13
N SER A 119 1.34 -12.77 11.37
CA SER A 119 -0.01 -13.02 10.84
C SER A 119 -0.02 -14.14 9.79
N ALA A 120 1.02 -14.25 8.97
CA ALA A 120 1.16 -15.31 7.97
C ALA A 120 1.45 -16.68 8.62
N ILE A 121 2.32 -16.72 9.64
CA ILE A 121 2.60 -17.94 10.41
C ILE A 121 1.34 -18.38 11.15
N LYS A 122 0.65 -17.46 11.82
CA LYS A 122 -0.62 -17.77 12.48
C LYS A 122 -1.66 -18.31 11.50
N PHE A 123 -1.75 -17.75 10.30
CA PHE A 123 -2.64 -18.26 9.24
C PHE A 123 -2.29 -19.70 8.82
N LEU A 124 -1.00 -20.02 8.66
CA LEU A 124 -0.55 -21.37 8.33
C LEU A 124 -1.06 -22.38 9.37
N TYR A 125 -0.80 -22.13 10.65
CA TYR A 125 -1.18 -23.08 11.71
C TYR A 125 -2.68 -23.11 11.98
N ASP A 126 -3.34 -21.95 12.09
CA ASP A 126 -4.76 -21.89 12.44
C ASP A 126 -5.67 -22.36 11.31
N CYS A 127 -5.35 -22.00 10.07
CA CYS A 127 -6.27 -22.17 8.93
C CYS A 127 -5.86 -23.25 7.94
N VAL A 128 -4.57 -23.58 7.84
CA VAL A 128 -4.09 -24.58 6.87
C VAL A 128 -3.79 -25.92 7.55
N LEU A 129 -3.10 -25.88 8.69
CA LEU A 129 -2.72 -27.08 9.43
C LEU A 129 -3.73 -27.48 10.50
N ASN A 130 -4.69 -26.60 10.84
CA ASN A 130 -5.65 -26.80 11.93
C ASN A 130 -4.98 -27.11 13.29
N MET A 131 -3.83 -26.49 13.56
CA MET A 131 -3.02 -26.66 14.77
C MET A 131 -2.87 -25.34 15.55
N PRO A 132 -3.96 -24.70 16.03
CA PRO A 132 -3.89 -23.39 16.68
C PRO A 132 -3.07 -23.39 17.97
N ARG A 133 -2.97 -24.55 18.65
CA ARG A 133 -2.16 -24.71 19.87
C ARG A 133 -0.65 -24.61 19.62
N ALA A 134 -0.17 -24.92 18.41
CA ALA A 134 1.25 -24.86 18.06
C ALA A 134 1.80 -23.42 18.06
N VAL A 135 0.95 -22.43 17.76
CA VAL A 135 1.32 -21.01 17.75
C VAL A 135 1.41 -20.42 19.15
N GLY A 136 0.58 -20.90 20.09
CA GLY A 136 0.46 -20.32 21.43
C GLY A 136 0.15 -18.82 21.43
N SER A 137 0.45 -18.14 22.54
CA SER A 137 0.41 -16.67 22.62
C SER A 137 1.70 -16.09 22.05
N LEU A 138 1.71 -15.80 20.75
CA LEU A 138 2.77 -14.99 20.15
C LEU A 138 2.54 -13.51 20.49
N PRO A 139 3.48 -12.86 21.20
CA PRO A 139 3.35 -11.45 21.50
C PRO A 139 3.41 -10.67 20.19
N ARG A 140 2.30 -10.04 19.83
CA ARG A 140 2.33 -9.03 18.77
C ARG A 140 3.07 -7.84 19.32
N PRO A 141 3.96 -7.26 18.53
CA PRO A 141 4.73 -6.16 19.03
C PRO A 141 3.77 -4.95 19.21
N ARG A 142 4.04 -4.04 20.17
CA ARG A 142 3.12 -2.93 20.52
C ARG A 142 3.02 -1.86 19.43
N LYS A 143 1.83 -1.52 18.94
CA LYS A 143 1.71 -0.49 17.88
C LYS A 143 2.12 0.88 18.44
N GLU A 144 3.11 1.52 17.84
CA GLU A 144 3.38 2.94 18.08
C GLU A 144 2.22 3.75 17.50
N LYS A 145 1.57 4.56 18.32
CA LYS A 145 0.57 5.53 17.86
C LYS A 145 1.30 6.83 17.56
N LYS A 146 1.87 6.95 16.35
CA LYS A 146 2.35 8.24 15.86
C LYS A 146 1.15 9.06 15.41
N LEU A 147 1.10 10.32 15.82
CA LEU A 147 0.11 11.25 15.26
C LEU A 147 0.37 11.37 13.75
N PRO A 148 -0.67 11.30 12.91
CA PRO A 148 -0.50 11.56 11.49
C PRO A 148 0.00 13.00 11.32
N ILE A 149 1.06 13.17 10.52
CA ILE A 149 1.49 14.50 10.10
C ILE A 149 0.39 15.02 9.18
N VAL A 150 -0.31 16.06 9.60
CA VAL A 150 -1.29 16.77 8.78
C VAL A 150 -0.53 17.82 8.00
N LEU A 151 -0.65 17.79 6.67
CA LEU A 151 -0.05 18.82 5.81
C LEU A 151 -0.83 20.12 5.98
N SER A 152 -0.12 21.24 6.09
CA SER A 152 -0.75 22.56 6.01
C SER A 152 -1.29 22.81 4.60
N ARG A 153 -2.16 23.80 4.46
CA ARG A 153 -2.70 24.20 3.17
C ARG A 153 -1.60 24.67 2.21
N GLU A 154 -0.65 25.43 2.75
CA GLU A 154 0.50 25.97 2.05
C GLU A 154 1.43 24.84 1.56
N ASP A 155 1.62 23.78 2.37
CA ASP A 155 2.37 22.59 1.95
C ASP A 155 1.72 21.90 0.76
N VAL A 156 0.39 21.75 0.79
CA VAL A 156 -0.36 21.13 -0.31
C VAL A 156 -0.20 21.95 -1.58
N ILE A 157 -0.27 23.27 -1.50
CA ILE A 157 -0.06 24.17 -2.65
C ILE A 157 1.35 24.00 -3.21
N ARG A 158 2.39 24.06 -2.37
CA ARG A 158 3.79 23.85 -2.79
C ARG A 158 4.00 22.50 -3.47
N ILE A 159 3.36 21.45 -2.98
CA ILE A 159 3.40 20.12 -3.62
C ILE A 159 2.77 20.18 -5.02
N PHE A 160 1.64 20.87 -5.22
CA PHE A 160 1.01 20.95 -6.54
C PHE A 160 1.77 21.85 -7.52
N GLU A 161 2.45 22.89 -7.05
CA GLU A 161 3.24 23.81 -7.87
C GLU A 161 4.55 23.18 -8.35
N SER A 162 5.19 22.35 -7.52
CA SER A 162 6.41 21.63 -7.91
C SER A 162 6.20 20.54 -8.98
N VAL A 163 4.95 20.17 -9.28
CA VAL A 163 4.63 19.08 -10.20
C VAL A 163 4.43 19.60 -11.62
N ASN A 164 5.52 19.61 -12.39
CA ASN A 164 5.54 20.09 -13.78
C ASN A 164 4.81 19.15 -14.76
N ASN A 165 4.71 17.85 -14.44
CA ASN A 165 4.05 16.89 -15.33
C ASN A 165 2.53 16.90 -15.11
N ILE A 166 1.76 17.35 -16.10
CA ILE A 166 0.30 17.46 -16.03
C ILE A 166 -0.41 16.15 -15.67
N LYS A 167 0.14 14.99 -16.09
CA LYS A 167 -0.40 13.67 -15.70
C LYS A 167 -0.24 13.42 -14.21
N HIS A 168 0.92 13.73 -13.63
CA HIS A 168 1.15 13.57 -12.20
C HIS A 168 0.32 14.57 -11.40
N LYS A 169 0.21 15.81 -11.89
CA LYS A 169 -0.62 16.85 -11.29
C LYS A 169 -2.09 16.42 -11.23
N ALA A 170 -2.63 15.90 -12.34
CA ALA A 170 -3.99 15.37 -12.40
C ALA A 170 -4.21 14.19 -11.44
N ILE A 171 -3.25 13.25 -11.35
CA ILE A 171 -3.31 12.13 -10.40
C ILE A 171 -3.39 12.63 -8.96
N LEU A 172 -2.50 13.55 -8.57
CA LEU A 172 -2.47 14.10 -7.22
C LEU A 172 -3.74 14.90 -6.92
N MET A 173 -4.23 15.68 -7.88
CA MET A 173 -5.39 16.55 -7.69
C MET A 173 -6.68 15.73 -7.52
N VAL A 174 -6.84 14.67 -8.32
CA VAL A 174 -7.94 13.72 -8.15
C VAL A 174 -7.81 12.95 -6.83
N ALA A 175 -6.60 12.52 -6.46
CA ALA A 175 -6.36 11.83 -5.19
C ALA A 175 -6.77 12.69 -3.98
N TYR A 176 -6.32 13.94 -3.98
CA TYR A 176 -6.52 14.91 -2.91
C TYR A 176 -7.98 15.36 -2.83
N SER A 177 -8.52 15.93 -3.91
CA SER A 177 -9.86 16.54 -3.90
C SER A 177 -11.01 15.56 -3.66
N ALA A 178 -10.86 14.32 -4.12
CA ALA A 178 -11.91 13.32 -4.03
C ALA A 178 -11.62 12.23 -2.96
N GLY A 179 -10.53 12.39 -2.19
CA GLY A 179 -10.15 11.49 -1.10
C GLY A 179 -9.85 10.06 -1.54
N LEU A 180 -9.29 9.87 -2.73
CA LEU A 180 -9.01 8.55 -3.28
C LEU A 180 -7.68 8.01 -2.77
N ARG A 181 -7.65 6.72 -2.47
CA ARG A 181 -6.39 6.02 -2.21
C ARG A 181 -5.60 5.92 -3.51
N VAL A 182 -4.27 5.91 -3.44
CA VAL A 182 -3.40 5.72 -4.61
C VAL A 182 -3.81 4.50 -5.44
N SER A 183 -4.20 3.39 -4.81
CA SER A 183 -4.67 2.18 -5.50
C SER A 183 -6.00 2.33 -6.23
N GLU A 184 -6.84 3.28 -5.79
CA GLU A 184 -8.12 3.63 -6.42
C GLU A 184 -7.85 4.57 -7.60
N VAL A 185 -7.04 5.62 -7.41
CA VAL A 185 -6.72 6.60 -8.46
C VAL A 185 -6.09 5.94 -9.68
N VAL A 186 -5.10 5.06 -9.47
CA VAL A 186 -4.45 4.41 -10.62
C VAL A 186 -5.42 3.49 -11.39
N LYS A 187 -6.47 2.97 -10.75
CA LYS A 187 -7.44 2.07 -11.39
C LYS A 187 -8.67 2.80 -11.93
N LEU A 188 -8.68 4.14 -11.93
CA LEU A 188 -9.78 4.90 -12.52
C LEU A 188 -9.86 4.68 -14.03
N ARG A 189 -11.05 4.42 -14.55
CA ARG A 189 -11.34 4.44 -15.98
C ARG A 189 -11.98 5.76 -16.37
N VAL A 190 -11.91 6.09 -17.66
CA VAL A 190 -12.56 7.28 -18.22
C VAL A 190 -14.04 7.32 -17.88
N GLN A 191 -14.73 6.21 -18.11
CA GLN A 191 -16.18 6.05 -17.88
C GLN A 191 -16.61 6.18 -16.41
N ASP A 192 -15.66 6.16 -15.47
CA ASP A 192 -15.95 6.27 -14.05
C ASP A 192 -16.09 7.74 -13.62
N ILE A 193 -15.76 8.70 -14.50
CA ILE A 193 -15.90 10.14 -14.26
C ILE A 193 -17.25 10.62 -14.82
N ASP A 194 -18.14 11.07 -13.94
CA ASP A 194 -19.36 11.78 -14.32
C ASP A 194 -19.10 13.29 -14.26
N THR A 195 -18.81 13.87 -15.43
CA THR A 195 -18.53 15.30 -15.57
C THR A 195 -19.79 16.17 -15.47
N LYS A 196 -20.99 15.60 -15.59
CA LYS A 196 -22.24 16.36 -15.45
C LYS A 196 -22.61 16.54 -13.98
N ARG A 197 -22.36 15.51 -13.17
CA ARG A 197 -22.65 15.52 -11.73
C ARG A 197 -21.44 15.86 -10.87
N ASN A 198 -20.26 16.06 -11.45
CA ASN A 198 -19.00 16.24 -10.73
C ASN A 198 -18.75 15.11 -9.73
N MET A 199 -18.88 13.86 -10.19
CA MET A 199 -18.74 12.67 -9.35
C MET A 199 -17.79 11.65 -9.97
N ILE A 200 -17.18 10.84 -9.11
CA ILE A 200 -16.33 9.71 -9.48
C ILE A 200 -16.95 8.43 -8.93
N HIS A 201 -17.15 7.45 -9.80
CA HIS A 201 -17.56 6.11 -9.42
C HIS A 201 -16.34 5.23 -9.12
N ILE A 202 -16.08 4.95 -7.84
CA ILE A 202 -14.98 4.08 -7.41
C ILE A 202 -15.48 2.64 -7.36
N LYS A 203 -14.99 1.82 -8.30
CA LYS A 203 -15.30 0.39 -8.38
C LYS A 203 -14.32 -0.45 -7.56
N ALA A 204 -14.82 -1.52 -6.94
CA ALA A 204 -14.06 -2.51 -6.19
C ALA A 204 -13.10 -1.90 -5.15
N ALA A 205 -13.60 -0.96 -4.35
CA ALA A 205 -12.85 -0.39 -3.23
C ALA A 205 -12.56 -1.45 -2.15
N LYS A 206 -11.96 -1.03 -1.02
CA LYS A 206 -11.67 -1.96 0.09
C LYS A 206 -12.95 -2.73 0.49
N GLY A 207 -12.86 -4.05 0.53
CA GLY A 207 -14.00 -4.93 0.82
C GLY A 207 -14.88 -5.24 -0.40
N ARG A 208 -14.44 -4.91 -1.63
CA ARG A 208 -15.19 -5.09 -2.88
C ARG A 208 -16.51 -4.31 -2.90
N LYS A 209 -16.52 -3.14 -2.26
CA LYS A 209 -17.67 -2.22 -2.27
C LYS A 209 -17.43 -1.12 -3.29
N ASP A 210 -18.48 -0.75 -3.98
CA ASP A 210 -18.48 0.41 -4.88
C ASP A 210 -18.95 1.64 -4.09
N ARG A 211 -18.46 2.82 -4.45
CA ARG A 211 -18.90 4.10 -3.87
C ARG A 211 -18.77 5.22 -4.87
N TYR A 212 -19.56 6.26 -4.68
CA TYR A 212 -19.34 7.54 -5.33
C TYR A 212 -18.58 8.49 -4.41
N THR A 213 -17.79 9.39 -5.01
CA THR A 213 -17.18 10.53 -4.33
C THR A 213 -17.30 11.77 -5.21
N VAL A 214 -17.23 12.95 -4.59
CA VAL A 214 -17.30 14.23 -5.29
C VAL A 214 -15.98 14.52 -5.99
N LEU A 215 -16.04 15.09 -7.19
CA LEU A 215 -14.90 15.63 -7.93
C LEU A 215 -14.97 17.15 -7.88
N SER A 216 -13.99 17.80 -7.25
CA SER A 216 -13.95 19.27 -7.22
C SER A 216 -13.83 19.85 -8.64
N GLU A 217 -14.39 21.04 -8.86
CA GLU A 217 -14.29 21.73 -10.15
C GLU A 217 -12.85 22.05 -10.54
N VAL A 218 -12.00 22.37 -9.55
CA VAL A 218 -10.57 22.61 -9.74
C VAL A 218 -9.90 21.34 -10.27
N ALA A 219 -10.19 20.18 -9.68
CA ALA A 219 -9.68 18.91 -10.17
C ALA A 219 -10.21 18.57 -11.57
N LEU A 220 -11.47 18.88 -11.87
CA LEU A 220 -12.04 18.68 -13.20
C LEU A 220 -11.35 19.56 -14.26
N LYS A 221 -10.99 20.80 -13.94
CA LYS A 221 -10.22 21.70 -14.83
C LYS A 221 -8.85 21.10 -15.18
N VAL A 222 -8.08 20.71 -14.16
CA VAL A 222 -6.79 20.04 -14.35
C VAL A 222 -6.94 18.73 -15.13
N LEU A 223 -8.02 17.98 -14.87
CA LEU A 223 -8.30 16.74 -15.59
C LEU A 223 -8.62 16.98 -17.07
N ARG A 224 -9.30 18.08 -17.41
CA ARG A 224 -9.56 18.48 -18.80
C ARG A 224 -8.28 18.90 -19.52
N GLU A 225 -7.37 19.62 -18.86
CA GLU A 225 -6.05 19.94 -19.42
C GLU A 225 -5.24 18.68 -19.71
N TYR A 226 -5.20 17.76 -18.73
CA TYR A 226 -4.60 16.44 -18.92
C TYR A 226 -5.25 15.67 -20.08
N TRP A 227 -6.58 15.70 -20.19
CA TRP A 227 -7.31 15.00 -21.25
C TRP A 227 -6.91 15.50 -22.64
N LYS A 228 -6.81 16.82 -22.82
CA LYS A 228 -6.39 17.43 -24.09
C LYS A 228 -4.99 16.96 -24.50
N ALA A 229 -4.07 16.81 -23.55
CA ALA A 229 -2.69 16.41 -23.81
C ALA A 229 -2.50 14.90 -24.06
N TYR A 230 -3.25 14.03 -23.36
CA TYR A 230 -3.01 12.58 -23.37
C TYR A 230 -4.10 11.74 -24.05
N GLN A 231 -5.31 12.29 -24.22
CA GLN A 231 -6.48 11.63 -24.83
C GLN A 231 -6.67 10.15 -24.42
N PRO A 232 -6.78 9.86 -23.10
CA PRO A 232 -6.89 8.48 -22.63
C PRO A 232 -8.19 7.83 -23.11
N LYS A 233 -8.11 6.56 -23.55
CA LYS A 233 -9.27 5.80 -24.06
C LYS A 233 -9.94 4.89 -23.01
N ASN A 234 -9.16 4.07 -22.31
CA ASN A 234 -9.66 3.11 -21.32
C ASN A 234 -9.39 3.55 -19.88
N TRP A 235 -8.12 3.48 -19.48
CA TRP A 235 -7.66 3.92 -18.17
C TRP A 235 -7.50 5.43 -18.17
N LEU A 236 -8.02 6.09 -17.13
CA LEU A 236 -7.86 7.53 -16.97
C LEU A 236 -6.36 7.89 -16.91
N PHE A 237 -5.56 7.06 -16.23
CA PHE A 237 -4.10 7.21 -16.14
C PHE A 237 -3.38 5.95 -16.66
N PRO A 238 -3.08 5.87 -17.97
CA PRO A 238 -2.47 4.68 -18.55
C PRO A 238 -1.03 4.48 -18.05
N GLY A 239 -0.62 3.24 -17.85
CA GLY A 239 0.76 2.85 -17.55
C GLY A 239 1.64 2.83 -18.80
N PRO A 240 2.96 2.61 -18.65
CA PRO A 240 3.89 2.51 -19.76
C PRO A 240 3.67 1.25 -20.63
N ARG A 241 2.96 0.24 -20.13
CA ARG A 241 2.56 -0.94 -20.93
C ARG A 241 1.17 -0.74 -21.51
N GLN A 242 0.96 -1.18 -22.75
CA GLN A 242 -0.33 -1.10 -23.44
C GLN A 242 -1.43 -1.78 -22.61
N ASN A 243 -2.58 -1.10 -22.49
CA ASN A 243 -3.74 -1.53 -21.70
C ASN A 243 -3.51 -1.75 -20.19
N SER A 244 -2.41 -1.25 -19.62
CA SER A 244 -2.14 -1.29 -18.18
C SER A 244 -2.42 0.06 -17.51
N HIS A 245 -2.68 0.03 -16.20
CA HIS A 245 -2.76 1.24 -15.39
C HIS A 245 -1.41 1.57 -14.74
N LEU A 246 -1.24 2.82 -14.26
CA LEU A 246 -0.03 3.21 -13.53
C LEU A 246 0.19 2.30 -12.30
N SER A 247 1.44 1.89 -12.06
CA SER A 247 1.76 1.11 -10.87
C SER A 247 1.67 2.00 -9.62
N THR A 248 1.11 1.45 -8.54
CA THR A 248 1.08 2.11 -7.23
C THR A 248 2.48 2.45 -6.73
N GLN A 249 3.49 1.66 -7.12
CA GLN A 249 4.88 1.88 -6.74
C GLN A 249 5.51 3.05 -7.50
N THR A 250 5.21 3.22 -8.79
CA THR A 250 5.68 4.38 -9.59
C THR A 250 5.07 5.70 -9.11
N THR A 251 3.83 5.65 -8.63
CA THR A 251 3.14 6.83 -8.06
C THR A 251 3.76 7.23 -6.72
N LYS A 252 4.10 6.25 -5.86
CA LYS A 252 4.74 6.47 -4.56
C LYS A 252 6.23 6.83 -4.65
N SER A 253 6.99 6.14 -5.49
CA SER A 253 8.44 6.32 -5.62
C SER A 253 8.80 7.67 -6.23
N ARG A 254 7.93 8.20 -7.11
CA ARG A 254 8.08 9.57 -7.59
C ARG A 254 7.72 10.53 -6.47
N ALA A 255 6.55 10.46 -5.83
CA ALA A 255 6.20 11.36 -4.71
C ALA A 255 7.30 11.47 -3.61
N SER A 256 8.03 10.39 -3.31
CA SER A 256 9.13 10.40 -2.32
C SER A 256 10.46 11.01 -2.79
N LEU A 257 10.64 11.29 -4.09
CA LEU A 257 11.83 11.96 -4.63
C LEU A 257 11.74 13.49 -4.55
N TRP A 258 10.58 14.06 -4.21
CA TRP A 258 10.31 15.50 -4.25
C TRP A 258 10.25 16.13 -2.86
N THR A 259 11.06 15.62 -1.92
CA THR A 259 11.21 16.17 -0.57
C THR A 259 12.64 16.63 -0.29
N TYR A 260 13.39 16.99 -1.34
CA TYR A 260 14.68 17.67 -1.26
C TYR A 260 14.55 19.08 -1.81
#